data_AF-A0A3L6E1F5-F1
#
_entry.id   AF-A0A3L6E1F5-F1
#
_cell.length_a   1.000
_cell.length_b   1.000
_cell.length_c   1.000
_cell.angle_alpha   90.00
_cell.angle_beta   90.00
_cell.angle_gamma   90.00
#
_symmetry.space_group_name_H-M   'P 1'
#
loop_
_entity.id
_entity.type
_entity.pdbx_description
1 polymer ?
#
loop_
_entity_poly.entity_id
_entity_poly.type
_entity_poly.pdbx_seq_one_letter_code
_entity_poly.pdbx_strand_id
1 'polypeptide(L)'
;MDESAGGGGNSLPTIGADGSKRRVCYFYDAEVGSYYYGQGHPMKPHRIRMTHALLGRYGLLDQMQVFRPHPARDRDLCRFHADDYVSFLRSVTPETQQDHIHALKHFNVGEDCPVFDGLYSFCQTYAGGSVGGWK
;
A
#
# COMPACT_ATOMS: atom_id res chain seq x y z
N MET A 1 -22.51 -40.40 -18.65
CA MET A 1 -22.79 -39.50 -17.53
C MET A 1 -21.55 -39.52 -16.66
N ASP A 2 -20.67 -38.52 -16.78
CA ASP A 2 -20.57 -37.48 -15.75
C ASP A 2 -19.74 -36.30 -16.29
N GLU A 3 -20.01 -35.12 -15.76
CA GLU A 3 -19.98 -33.83 -16.43
C GLU A 3 -18.62 -33.12 -16.45
N SER A 4 -18.49 -32.25 -17.44
CA SER A 4 -17.53 -31.16 -17.52
C SER A 4 -17.70 -30.18 -16.35
N ALA A 5 -16.65 -29.99 -15.54
CA ALA A 5 -16.52 -28.81 -14.69
C ALA A 5 -15.63 -27.78 -15.41
N GLY A 6 -16.27 -26.83 -16.08
CA GLY A 6 -15.62 -25.71 -16.75
C GLY A 6 -14.86 -24.82 -15.76
N GLY A 7 -13.57 -24.60 -16.04
CA GLY A 7 -12.72 -23.65 -15.33
C GLY A 7 -13.13 -22.21 -15.63
N GLY A 8 -14.24 -21.76 -15.06
CA GLY A 8 -14.74 -20.39 -15.12
C GLY A 8 -14.04 -19.46 -14.13
N GLY A 9 -12.72 -19.34 -14.21
CA GLY A 9 -11.97 -18.36 -13.44
C GLY A 9 -11.66 -17.13 -14.28
N ASN A 10 -11.93 -15.92 -13.77
CA ASN A 10 -11.50 -14.64 -14.35
C ASN A 10 -9.98 -14.42 -14.26
N SER A 11 -9.19 -15.49 -14.24
CA SER A 11 -7.74 -15.39 -14.28
C SER A 11 -7.33 -14.96 -15.68
N LEU A 12 -6.54 -13.88 -15.78
CA LEU A 12 -5.85 -13.56 -17.03
C LEU A 12 -5.15 -14.84 -17.54
N PRO A 13 -5.15 -15.09 -18.85
CA PRO A 13 -4.42 -16.23 -19.41
C PRO A 13 -3.00 -16.23 -18.85
N THR A 14 -2.57 -17.36 -18.32
CA THR A 14 -1.21 -17.54 -17.81
C THR A 14 -0.23 -17.31 -18.95
N ILE A 15 0.39 -16.13 -19.02
CA ILE A 15 1.51 -15.83 -19.93
C ILE A 15 2.82 -16.47 -19.39
N GLY A 16 2.71 -17.62 -18.73
CA GLY A 16 3.85 -18.48 -18.40
C GLY A 16 4.02 -19.44 -19.55
N ALA A 17 5.21 -19.49 -20.16
CA ALA A 17 5.51 -20.31 -21.33
C ALA A 17 5.33 -21.83 -21.11
N ASP A 18 4.98 -22.28 -19.91
CA ASP A 18 5.00 -23.67 -19.44
C ASP A 18 3.63 -24.19 -18.97
N GLY A 19 2.57 -23.37 -18.99
CA GLY A 19 1.24 -23.80 -18.52
C GLY A 19 1.14 -24.09 -17.01
N SER A 20 2.11 -23.64 -16.21
CA SER A 20 2.12 -23.88 -14.76
C SER A 20 1.39 -22.78 -13.96
N LYS A 21 0.79 -23.16 -12.82
CA LYS A 21 0.14 -22.20 -11.90
C LYS A 21 1.22 -21.31 -11.28
N ARG A 22 1.14 -19.99 -11.53
CA ARG A 22 2.10 -19.04 -10.96
C ARG A 22 1.94 -18.91 -9.44
N ARG A 23 3.07 -18.82 -8.75
CA ARG A 23 3.12 -18.46 -7.33
C ARG A 23 2.81 -16.98 -7.17
N VAL A 24 1.87 -16.65 -6.29
CA VAL A 24 1.46 -15.28 -6.01
C VAL A 24 1.79 -14.95 -4.56
N CYS A 25 2.50 -13.84 -4.36
CA CYS A 25 2.76 -13.25 -3.05
C CYS A 25 1.85 -12.03 -2.88
N TYR A 26 1.15 -11.97 -1.76
CA TYR A 26 0.19 -10.92 -1.44
C TYR A 26 0.62 -10.21 -0.16
N PHE A 27 0.87 -8.90 -0.23
CA PHE A 27 1.33 -8.11 0.91
C PHE A 27 0.18 -7.32 1.52
N TYR A 28 0.00 -7.46 2.83
CA TYR A 28 -1.06 -6.77 3.56
C TYR A 28 -0.65 -6.47 5.00
N ASP A 29 -0.89 -5.24 5.43
CA ASP A 29 -0.84 -4.82 6.83
C ASP A 29 -2.25 -4.38 7.26
N ALA A 30 -2.73 -4.90 8.39
CA ALA A 30 -4.07 -4.62 8.88
C ALA A 30 -4.29 -3.13 9.21
N GLU A 31 -3.24 -2.40 9.59
CA GLU A 31 -3.30 -0.99 9.97
C GLU A 31 -3.39 -0.05 8.76
N VAL A 32 -3.05 -0.50 7.55
CA VAL A 32 -3.09 0.36 6.36
C VAL A 32 -4.49 0.92 6.08
N GLY A 33 -5.54 0.21 6.51
CA GLY A 33 -6.93 0.64 6.39
C GLY A 33 -7.42 1.58 7.50
N SER A 34 -6.61 1.82 8.53
CA SER A 34 -6.93 2.69 9.68
C SER A 34 -6.54 4.14 9.42
N TYR A 35 -5.63 4.42 8.49
CA TYR A 35 -5.19 5.79 8.19
C TYR A 35 -6.32 6.62 7.57
N TYR A 36 -6.38 7.89 7.98
CA TYR A 36 -7.44 8.82 7.61
C TYR A 36 -6.87 10.11 7.04
N TYR A 37 -7.11 10.34 5.74
CA TYR A 37 -6.61 11.52 5.03
C TYR A 37 -7.32 12.83 5.42
N GLY A 38 -8.40 12.78 6.19
CA GLY A 38 -9.18 13.96 6.54
C GLY A 38 -10.62 13.92 6.04
N GLN A 39 -11.41 14.85 6.58
CA GLN A 39 -12.82 15.02 6.23
C GLN A 39 -12.95 15.51 4.79
N GLY A 40 -13.91 14.95 4.05
CA GLY A 40 -14.14 15.31 2.63
C GLY A 40 -13.11 14.75 1.64
N HIS A 41 -11.91 14.34 2.09
CA HIS A 41 -10.86 13.87 1.17
C HIS A 41 -11.24 12.55 0.46
N PRO A 42 -11.10 12.43 -0.88
CA PRO A 42 -11.60 11.27 -1.63
C PRO A 42 -10.75 10.00 -1.43
N MET A 43 -9.46 10.13 -1.14
CA MET A 43 -8.61 8.96 -0.86
C MET A 43 -8.96 8.36 0.50
N LYS A 44 -9.52 7.14 0.49
CA LYS A 44 -9.85 6.37 1.70
C LYS A 44 -9.01 5.08 1.76
N PRO A 45 -7.93 5.03 2.56
CA PRO A 45 -7.11 3.82 2.72
C PRO A 45 -7.91 2.58 3.15
N HIS A 46 -9.05 2.78 3.81
CA HIS A 46 -10.02 1.72 4.13
C HIS A 46 -10.37 0.80 2.95
N ARG A 47 -10.34 1.30 1.70
CA ARG A 47 -10.57 0.47 0.50
C ARG A 47 -9.67 -0.77 0.43
N ILE A 48 -8.43 -0.66 0.95
CA ILE A 48 -7.46 -1.77 0.99
C ILE A 48 -7.92 -2.87 1.95
N ARG A 49 -8.45 -2.49 3.12
CA ARG A 49 -9.04 -3.42 4.09
C ARG A 49 -10.28 -4.12 3.52
N MET A 50 -11.14 -3.38 2.80
CA MET A 50 -12.30 -3.96 2.13
C MET A 50 -11.89 -5.00 1.08
N THR A 51 -10.89 -4.70 0.25
CA THR A 51 -10.35 -5.66 -0.72
C THR A 51 -9.81 -6.90 -0.03
N HIS A 52 -9.00 -6.75 1.03
CA HIS A 52 -8.47 -7.88 1.78
C HIS A 52 -9.58 -8.80 2.33
N ALA A 53 -10.62 -8.21 2.94
CA ALA A 53 -11.75 -8.96 3.47
C ALA A 53 -12.50 -9.73 2.36
N LEU A 54 -12.68 -9.11 1.19
CA LEU A 54 -13.32 -9.75 0.03
C LEU A 54 -12.51 -10.95 -0.48
N LEU A 55 -11.18 -10.80 -0.60
CA LEU A 55 -10.29 -11.90 -0.99
C LEU A 55 -10.38 -13.08 -0.02
N GLY A 56 -10.47 -12.80 1.28
CA GLY A 56 -10.66 -13.82 2.31
C GLY A 56 -12.00 -14.54 2.17
N ARG A 57 -13.10 -13.81 1.93
CA ARG A 57 -14.43 -14.41 1.71
C ARG A 57 -14.52 -15.27 0.46
N TYR A 58 -13.74 -14.97 -0.58
CA TYR A 58 -13.64 -15.80 -1.78
C TYR A 58 -12.65 -16.98 -1.65
N GLY A 59 -12.00 -17.17 -0.49
CA GLY A 59 -10.98 -18.23 -0.31
C GLY A 59 -9.71 -18.02 -1.14
N LEU A 60 -9.50 -16.81 -1.67
CA LEU A 60 -8.35 -16.50 -2.53
C LEU A 60 -7.05 -16.35 -1.73
N LEU A 61 -7.15 -15.93 -0.46
CA LEU A 61 -5.99 -15.80 0.42
C LEU A 61 -5.30 -17.17 0.63
N ASP A 62 -6.05 -18.27 0.66
CA ASP A 62 -5.52 -19.63 0.80
C ASP A 62 -4.75 -20.11 -0.45
N GLN A 63 -4.92 -19.42 -1.58
CA GLN A 63 -4.25 -19.70 -2.84
C GLN A 63 -2.99 -18.86 -3.05
N MET A 64 -2.62 -18.01 -2.07
CA MET A 64 -1.52 -17.05 -2.15
C MET A 64 -0.62 -17.14 -0.92
N GLN A 65 0.63 -16.68 -1.06
CA GLN A 65 1.52 -16.48 0.08
C GLN A 65 1.28 -15.08 0.66
N VAL A 66 0.61 -15.00 1.81
CA VAL A 66 0.28 -13.73 2.45
C VAL A 66 1.43 -13.30 3.36
N PHE A 67 1.95 -12.09 3.13
CA PHE A 67 3.03 -11.50 3.91
C PHE A 67 2.60 -10.18 4.53
N ARG A 68 3.09 -9.91 5.74
CA ARG A 68 3.08 -8.57 6.30
C ARG A 68 4.25 -7.79 5.70
N PRO A 69 4.04 -6.61 5.09
CA PRO A 69 5.14 -5.80 4.57
C PRO A 69 6.02 -5.32 5.73
N HIS A 70 7.33 -5.33 5.50
CA HIS A 70 8.26 -4.64 6.40
C HIS A 70 8.21 -3.14 6.06
N PRO A 71 8.10 -2.25 7.07
CA PRO A 71 8.16 -0.81 6.82
C PRO A 71 9.44 -0.44 6.05
N ALA A 72 9.28 0.32 4.96
CA ALA A 72 10.41 0.84 4.20
C ALA A 72 11.26 1.76 5.09
N ARG A 73 12.58 1.56 5.05
CA ARG A 73 13.51 2.41 5.79
C ARG A 73 13.74 3.71 5.00
N ASP A 74 14.23 4.75 5.67
CA ASP A 74 14.59 6.03 5.05
C ASP A 74 15.51 5.78 3.84
N ARG A 75 16.53 4.93 4.01
CA ARG A 75 17.45 4.54 2.91
C ARG A 75 16.76 3.90 1.69
N ASP A 76 15.61 3.25 1.88
CA ASP A 76 14.88 2.60 0.80
C ASP A 76 14.07 3.65 0.02
N LEU A 77 13.49 4.63 0.73
CA LEU A 77 12.78 5.77 0.16
C LEU A 77 13.73 6.74 -0.55
N CYS A 78 14.89 7.01 0.05
CA CYS A 78 15.93 7.89 -0.48
C CYS A 78 16.68 7.32 -1.71
N ARG A 79 16.37 6.09 -2.15
CA ARG A 79 16.88 5.59 -3.44
C ARG A 79 16.35 6.39 -4.63
N PHE A 80 15.23 7.07 -4.44
CA PHE A 80 14.58 7.90 -5.45
C PHE A 80 14.27 9.30 -4.93
N HIS A 81 13.72 9.40 -3.72
CA HIS A 81 13.36 10.69 -3.13
C HIS A 81 14.59 11.41 -2.55
N ALA A 82 14.54 12.74 -2.50
CA ALA A 82 15.56 13.55 -1.85
C ALA A 82 15.54 13.34 -0.32
N ASP A 83 16.72 13.39 0.31
CA ASP A 83 16.88 13.14 1.75
C ASP A 83 16.11 14.15 2.61
N ASP A 84 16.09 15.42 2.20
CA ASP A 84 15.38 16.50 2.87
C ASP A 84 13.86 16.32 2.82
N TYR A 85 13.31 15.83 1.71
CA TYR A 85 11.89 15.50 1.59
C TYR A 85 11.50 14.34 2.51
N VAL A 86 12.28 13.26 2.54
CA VAL A 86 12.01 12.11 3.43
C VAL A 86 12.13 12.53 4.90
N SER A 87 13.13 13.36 5.24
CA SER A 87 13.27 13.93 6.57
C SER A 87 12.08 14.80 6.96
N PHE A 88 11.57 15.62 6.03
CA PHE A 88 10.37 16.44 6.25
C PHE A 88 9.13 15.58 6.50
N LEU A 89 8.87 14.56 5.67
CA LEU A 89 7.73 13.67 5.87
C LEU A 89 7.79 12.95 7.22
N ARG A 90 9.00 12.65 7.71
CA ARG A 90 9.22 12.02 9.00
C ARG A 90 8.98 12.97 10.18
N SER A 91 9.25 14.27 10.02
CA SER A 91 9.12 15.25 11.09
C SER A 91 7.72 15.86 11.21
N VAL A 92 7.01 16.00 10.09
CA VAL A 92 5.74 16.73 10.05
C VAL A 92 4.60 15.92 10.66
N THR A 93 3.84 16.56 11.54
CA THR A 93 2.60 16.04 12.15
C THR A 93 1.49 17.09 12.06
N PRO A 94 0.22 16.72 12.25
CA PRO A 94 -0.87 17.70 12.26
C PRO A 94 -0.67 18.84 13.28
N GLU A 95 0.01 18.59 14.39
CA GLU A 95 0.32 19.59 15.44
C GLU A 95 1.46 20.51 15.04
N THR A 96 2.46 20.00 14.31
CA THR A 96 3.71 20.72 13.98
C THR A 96 3.69 21.34 12.59
N GLN A 97 2.67 21.05 11.77
CA GLN A 97 2.61 21.51 10.37
C GLN A 97 2.74 23.04 10.21
N GLN A 98 2.27 23.81 11.20
CA GLN A 98 2.36 25.27 11.20
C GLN A 98 3.80 25.79 11.36
N ASP A 99 4.69 25.00 11.96
CA ASP A 99 6.11 25.32 12.05
C ASP A 99 6.86 25.01 10.74
N HIS A 100 6.19 24.31 9.80
CA HIS A 100 6.76 23.83 8.54
C HIS A 100 6.16 24.48 7.29
N ILE A 101 5.56 25.68 7.38
CA ILE A 101 4.84 26.35 6.26
C ILE A 101 5.66 26.44 4.97
N HIS A 102 6.95 26.79 5.06
CA HIS A 102 7.81 26.88 3.88
C HIS A 102 8.05 25.50 3.23
N ALA A 103 8.26 24.46 4.05
CA ALA A 103 8.46 23.09 3.58
C ALA A 103 7.17 22.50 2.99
N LEU A 104 6.02 22.74 3.63
CA LEU A 104 4.69 22.35 3.12
C LEU A 104 4.46 22.88 1.71
N LYS A 105 4.72 24.17 1.49
CA LYS A 105 4.60 24.79 0.16
C LYS A 105 5.63 24.23 -0.82
N HIS A 106 6.88 24.07 -0.39
CA HIS A 106 7.95 23.57 -1.25
C HIS A 106 7.71 22.14 -1.73
N PHE A 107 7.26 21.26 -0.82
CA PHE A 107 7.01 19.85 -1.09
C PHE A 107 5.56 19.54 -1.52
N ASN A 108 4.74 20.57 -1.71
CA ASN A 108 3.34 20.46 -2.14
C ASN A 108 2.48 19.55 -1.23
N VAL A 109 2.63 19.72 0.09
CA VAL A 109 1.85 19.03 1.12
C VAL A 109 0.90 20.03 1.77
N GLY A 110 -0.40 19.75 1.74
CA GLY A 110 -1.46 20.71 2.08
C GLY A 110 -2.83 20.24 1.59
N GLU A 111 -3.52 21.05 0.78
CA GLU A 111 -4.93 20.82 0.41
C GLU A 111 -5.21 19.45 -0.21
N ASP A 112 -4.55 19.11 -1.32
CA ASP A 112 -4.74 17.84 -2.03
C ASP A 112 -3.95 16.68 -1.42
N CYS A 113 -2.90 16.99 -0.65
CA CYS A 113 -1.98 16.05 -0.03
C CYS A 113 -1.84 16.40 1.45
N PRO A 114 -2.87 16.16 2.27
CA PRO A 114 -2.91 16.65 3.65
C PRO A 114 -1.91 15.95 4.55
N VAL A 115 -1.44 16.70 5.56
CA VAL A 115 -0.79 16.10 6.72
C VAL A 115 -1.86 15.44 7.59
N PHE A 116 -1.64 14.18 7.95
CA PHE A 116 -2.52 13.42 8.81
C PHE A 116 -1.73 12.54 9.79
N ASP A 117 -2.41 12.04 10.80
CA ASP A 117 -1.81 11.20 11.84
C ASP A 117 -1.18 9.93 11.26
N GLY A 118 0.12 9.78 11.50
CA GLY A 118 0.88 8.64 11.00
C GLY A 118 1.17 8.68 9.49
N LEU A 119 1.18 9.87 8.86
CA LEU A 119 1.56 10.05 7.45
C LEU A 119 2.84 9.28 7.07
N TYR A 120 3.92 9.45 7.85
CA TYR A 120 5.16 8.76 7.56
C TYR A 120 5.03 7.23 7.66
N SER A 121 4.40 6.73 8.73
CA SER A 121 4.14 5.31 8.94
C SER A 121 3.31 4.69 7.81
N PHE A 122 2.34 5.45 7.28
CA PHE A 122 1.58 5.06 6.09
C PHE A 122 2.50 4.92 4.88
N CYS A 123 3.33 5.93 4.58
CA CYS A 123 4.29 5.88 3.47
C CYS A 123 5.25 4.70 3.60
N GLN A 124 5.80 4.44 4.80
CA GLN A 124 6.71 3.32 5.04
C GLN A 124 6.04 1.98 4.77
N THR A 125 4.82 1.78 5.25
CA THR A 125 4.07 0.53 5.08
C THR A 125 3.70 0.32 3.61
N TYR A 126 3.23 1.38 2.95
CA TYR A 126 2.79 1.34 1.57
C TYR A 126 3.95 1.05 0.61
N ALA A 127 5.06 1.79 0.73
CA ALA A 127 6.27 1.54 -0.05
C ALA A 127 6.92 0.19 0.32
N GLY A 128 6.86 -0.21 1.59
CA GLY A 128 7.39 -1.48 2.08
C GLY A 128 6.78 -2.71 1.41
N GLY A 129 5.49 -2.65 1.05
CA GLY A 129 4.84 -3.69 0.27
C GLY A 129 5.46 -3.85 -1.13
N SER A 130 5.70 -2.75 -1.83
CA SER A 130 6.31 -2.76 -3.17
C SER A 130 7.78 -3.16 -3.13
N VAL A 131 8.56 -2.61 -2.19
CA VAL A 131 9.98 -2.97 -2.02
C VAL A 131 10.16 -4.42 -1.56
N GLY A 132 9.22 -4.93 -0.75
CA GLY A 132 9.19 -6.32 -0.31
C GLY A 132 8.95 -7.30 -1.46
N GLY A 133 8.10 -6.94 -2.43
CA GLY A 133 7.83 -7.76 -3.60
C GLY A 133 8.96 -7.80 -4.65
N TRP A 134 9.91 -6.86 -4.58
CA TRP A 134 11.10 -6.83 -5.44
C TRP A 134 12.21 -7.77 -4.97
N LYS A 135 12.22 -8.15 -3.68
CA LYS A 135 13.25 -9.00 -3.08
C LYS A 135 12.90 -10.48 -3.20
#